data_AF-A0A973RC06-F1
#
_entry.id   AF-A0A973RC06-F1
#
_cell.length_a   1.000
_cell.length_b   1.000
_cell.length_c   1.000
_cell.angle_alpha   90.00
_cell.angle_beta   90.00
_cell.angle_gamma   90.00
#
_symmetry.space_group_name_H-M   'P 1'
#
loop_
_entity.id
_entity.type
_entity.pdbx_description
1 polymer ?
#
loop_
_entity_poly.entity_id
_entity_poly.type
_entity_poly.pdbx_seq_one_letter_code
_entity_poly.pdbx_strand_id
1 'polypeptide(L)' 'MRTQVGIIGAGPAGLLLSHLLHLRGISSVVLEKRSRDYVERRVRAG' A
#
# COMPACT_ATOMS: atom_id res chain seq x y z
N MET A 1 -11.06 0.84 13.20
CA MET A 1 -11.28 0.76 11.72
C MET A 1 -11.42 -0.69 11.31
N ARG A 2 -12.29 -1.01 10.34
CA ARG A 2 -12.44 -2.34 9.74
C ARG A 2 -12.30 -2.22 8.23
N THR A 3 -11.53 -3.10 7.60
CA THR A 3 -11.38 -3.21 6.15
C THR A 3 -11.38 -4.68 5.75
N GLN A 4 -11.59 -4.99 4.47
CA GLN A 4 -11.56 -6.37 3.99
C GLN A 4 -10.11 -6.88 3.87
N VAL A 5 -9.18 -6.02 3.45
CA VAL A 5 -7.77 -6.38 3.27
C VAL A 5 -6.86 -5.36 3.95
N GLY A 6 -6.01 -5.83 4.87
CA GLY A 6 -4.89 -5.06 5.40
C GLY A 6 -3.61 -5.35 4.62
N ILE A 7 -2.90 -4.32 4.17
CA ILE A 7 -1.63 -4.43 3.45
C ILE A 7 -0.52 -3.82 4.31
N ILE A 8 0.55 -4.57 4.56
CA ILE A 8 1.71 -4.09 5.34
C ILE A 8 2.85 -3.75 4.38
N GLY A 9 3.25 -2.48 4.38
CA GLY A 9 4.31 -1.91 3.53
C GLY A 9 3.77 -1.10 2.36
N ALA A 10 4.21 0.15 2.24
CA ALA A 10 3.85 1.06 1.14
C ALA A 10 4.90 1.09 0.03
N GLY A 11 5.47 -0.08 -0.31
CA GLY A 11 6.36 -0.23 -1.47
C GLY A 11 5.60 -0.38 -2.79
N PRO A 12 6.31 -0.51 -3.93
CA PRO A 12 5.70 -0.66 -5.25
C PRO A 12 4.64 -1.77 -5.31
N ALA A 13 4.97 -2.97 -4.81
CA ALA A 13 4.05 -4.10 -4.79
C ALA A 13 2.79 -3.85 -3.92
N GLY A 14 2.95 -3.25 -2.74
CA GLY A 14 1.83 -2.98 -1.82
C GLY A 14 0.88 -1.92 -2.37
N LEU A 15 1.43 -0.86 -2.98
CA LEU A 15 0.63 0.19 -3.62
C LEU A 15 -0.05 -0.31 -4.90
N LEU A 16 0.64 -1.11 -5.71
CA LEU A 16 0.05 -1.76 -6.88
C LEU A 16 -1.10 -2.68 -6.48
N LEU A 17 -0.92 -3.53 -5.45
CA LEU A 17 -1.98 -4.37 -4.94
C LEU A 17 -3.18 -3.54 -4.47
N SER A 18 -2.95 -2.48 -3.69
CA SER A 18 -4.03 -1.59 -3.24
C SER A 18 -4.79 -0.97 -4.42
N HIS A 19 -4.09 -0.59 -5.48
CA HIS A 19 -4.73 -0.06 -6.69
C HIS A 19 -5.58 -1.12 -7.39
N LEU A 20 -5.08 -2.35 -7.56
CA LEU A 20 -5.82 -3.44 -8.18
C LEU A 20 -7.06 -3.84 -7.38
N LEU A 21 -6.97 -3.88 -6.04
CA LEU A 21 -8.11 -4.14 -5.16
C LEU A 21 -9.17 -3.05 -5.28
N HIS A 22 -8.75 -1.78 -5.33
CA HIS A 22 -9.66 -0.67 -5.56
C HIS A 22 -10.43 -0.80 -6.89
N LEU A 23 -9.73 -1.14 -7.99
CA LEU A 23 -10.37 -1.37 -9.30
C LEU A 23 -11.38 -2.53 -9.28
N ARG A 24 -11.26 -3.46 -8.33
CA ARG A 24 -12.20 -4.58 -8.13
C ARG A 24 -13.27 -4.29 -7.08
N GLY A 25 -13.34 -3.07 -6.55
CA GLY A 25 -14.30 -2.68 -5.52
C GLY A 25 -14.01 -3.27 -4.13
N ILE A 26 -12.79 -3.76 -3.90
CA ILE A 26 -12.38 -4.36 -2.63
C ILE A 26 -11.78 -3.28 -1.71
N SER A 27 -12.35 -3.13 -0.52
CA SER A 27 -11.81 -2.22 0.50
C SER A 27 -10.46 -2.72 1.03
N SER A 28 -9.45 -1.87 0.97
CA SER A 28 -8.12 -2.15 1.53
C SER A 28 -7.55 -0.96 2.29
N VAL A 29 -6.71 -1.24 3.29
CA VAL A 29 -5.90 -0.24 4.02
C VAL A 29 -4.43 -0.63 3.95
N VAL A 30 -3.57 0.33 3.58
CA VAL A 30 -2.11 0.17 3.59
C VAL A 30 -1.53 0.79 4.86
N LEU A 31 -0.69 0.05 5.58
CA LEU A 31 0.04 0.51 6.75
C LEU A 31 1.53 0.49 6.47
N GLU A 32 2.22 1.58 6.75
CA GLU A 32 3.67 1.71 6.60
C GLU A 32 4.26 2.32 7.88
N LYS A 33 5.36 1.73 8.33
CA LYS A 33 6.05 2.15 9.56
C LYS A 33 6.84 3.45 9.35
N ARG A 34 7.25 3.71 8.10
CA ARG A 34 8.02 4.89 7.71
C ARG A 34 7.13 6.03 7.26
N SER A 35 7.64 7.25 7.35
CA SER A 35 6.94 8.41 6.82
C SER A 35 6.81 8.32 5.30
N ARG A 36 5.81 9.03 4.75
CA ARG A 36 5.61 9.17 3.31
C ARG A 36 6.88 9.67 2.61
N ASP A 37 7.48 10.74 3.14
CA ASP A 37 8.74 11.30 2.62
C ASP A 37 9.88 10.27 2.55
N TYR A 38 10.00 9.39 3.55
CA TYR A 38 11.01 8.34 3.52
C TYR A 38 10.76 7.33 2.39
N VAL A 39 9.49 7.00 2.16
CA VAL A 39 9.09 6.02 1.13
C VAL A 39 9.30 6.61 -0.26
N GLU A 40 8.86 7.84 -0.50
CA GLU A 40 8.93 8.50 -1.81
C GLU A 40 10.37 8.77 -2.26
N ARG A 41 11.28 9.06 -1.32
CA ARG A 41 12.69 9.36 -1.63
C ARG A 41 13.57 8.13 -1.86
N ARG A 42 13.06 6.93 -1.61
CA ARG A 42 13.87 5.71 -1.70
C ARG A 42 13.55 4.95 -2.99
N VAL A 43 14.58 4.62 -3.76
CA VAL A 43 14.46 3.64 -4.84
C VAL A 43 14.20 2.26 -4.25
N ARG A 44 13.09 1.63 -4.64
CA ARG A 44 12.73 0.26 -4.27
C ARG A 44 12.55 -0.55 -5.53
N ALA A 45 13.13 -1.75 -5.56
CA ALA A 45 12.82 -2.73 -6.60
C ALA A 45 11.43 -3.33 -6.34
N GLY A 46 10.66 -3.50 -7.41
CA GLY A 46 9.28 -4.02 -7.39
C GLY A 46 8.52 -3.64 -8.64
#